data_AF-A0A948C8Q0-F1
#
_entry.id   AF-A0A948C8Q0-F1
#
_cell.length_a   1.000
_cell.length_b   1.000
_cell.length_c   1.000
_cell.angle_alpha   90.00
_cell.angle_beta   90.00
_cell.angle_gamma   90.00
#
_symmetry.space_group_name_H-M   'P 1'
#
loop_
_entity.id
_entity.type
_entity.pdbx_description
1 polymer ?
#
loop_
_entity_poly.entity_id
_entity_poly.type
_entity_poly.pdbx_seq_one_letter_code
_entity_poly.pdbx_strand_id
1 'polypeptide(L)'
;MIFETEVVDIIQRTHDVKSFRFKTEESVNFKPGQFFFVTIKIDGEEKTKHFSFSNSPTEKGYIEFTKRITDSDYSKALGKLKIGDWAKLKMPLGQFTFEGEYPKIAFVSGGIGITPIRSICKFVTDKKIPTDIILLYGNRTEEDIAFRDDLAEMQKLNENLRVIYTLDNPSKKWEGRIGHINDEMIREEIEDFKERIFYICGPPKMVEMLEGILKDKLSVTSDRIKIENFSGY
;
A
#
# COMPACT_ATOMS: atom_id res chain seq x y z
N MET A 1 -12.18 -15.55 -8.69
CA MET A 1 -13.21 -14.87 -9.52
C MET A 1 -12.51 -14.25 -10.73
N ILE A 2 -13.14 -14.29 -11.91
CA ILE A 2 -12.67 -13.58 -13.11
C ILE A 2 -13.88 -12.88 -13.71
N PHE A 3 -13.75 -11.59 -14.03
CA PHE A 3 -14.82 -10.83 -14.67
C PHE A 3 -14.24 -9.70 -15.53
N GLU A 4 -15.03 -9.28 -16.52
CA GLU A 4 -14.75 -8.12 -17.35
C GLU A 4 -15.44 -6.89 -16.77
N THR A 5 -14.81 -5.73 -16.95
CA THR A 5 -15.26 -4.47 -16.36
C THR A 5 -14.73 -3.30 -17.20
N GLU A 6 -15.03 -2.08 -16.77
CA GLU A 6 -14.61 -0.83 -17.38
C GLU A 6 -13.91 0.07 -16.36
N VAL A 7 -13.01 0.91 -16.85
CA VAL A 7 -12.39 1.98 -16.06
C VAL A 7 -13.44 3.02 -15.73
N VAL A 8 -13.60 3.36 -14.47
CA VAL A 8 -14.57 4.37 -14.01
C VAL A 8 -13.91 5.65 -13.51
N ASP A 9 -12.63 5.59 -13.14
CA ASP A 9 -11.89 6.76 -12.66
C ASP A 9 -10.38 6.58 -12.80
N ILE A 10 -9.66 7.70 -12.98
CA ILE A 10 -8.21 7.78 -13.02
C ILE A 10 -7.76 8.99 -12.19
N ILE A 11 -7.12 8.73 -11.05
CA ILE A 11 -6.81 9.73 -10.03
C ILE A 11 -5.30 9.98 -9.99
N GLN A 12 -4.87 11.22 -10.17
CA GLN A 12 -3.49 11.62 -9.93
C GLN A 12 -3.24 11.72 -8.41
N ARG A 13 -2.31 10.93 -7.87
CA ARG A 13 -2.01 10.89 -6.42
C ARG A 13 -0.75 11.68 -6.04
N THR A 14 0.27 11.67 -6.88
CA THR A 14 1.50 12.48 -6.77
C THR A 14 1.90 12.97 -8.16
N HIS A 15 3.10 13.49 -8.38
CA HIS A 15 3.56 13.85 -9.73
C HIS A 15 3.69 12.62 -10.67
N ASP A 16 3.98 11.44 -10.12
CA ASP A 16 4.22 10.22 -10.91
C ASP A 16 3.43 9.00 -10.43
N VAL A 17 2.53 9.13 -9.45
CA VAL A 17 1.66 8.04 -8.99
C VAL A 17 0.21 8.30 -9.42
N LYS A 18 -0.43 7.27 -9.99
CA LYS A 18 -1.85 7.28 -10.37
C LYS A 18 -2.60 6.10 -9.78
N SER A 19 -3.88 6.32 -9.47
CA SER A 19 -4.85 5.26 -9.14
C SER A 19 -5.80 5.05 -10.30
N PHE A 20 -6.18 3.80 -10.53
CA PHE A 20 -7.12 3.40 -11.56
C PHE A 20 -8.25 2.62 -10.90
N ARG A 21 -9.48 3.09 -11.10
CA ARG A 21 -10.69 2.45 -10.56
C ARG A 21 -11.42 1.71 -11.67
N PHE A 22 -11.84 0.51 -11.36
CA PHE A 22 -12.65 -0.33 -12.23
C PHE A 22 -13.98 -0.60 -11.58
N LYS A 23 -15.05 -0.57 -12.37
CA LYS A 23 -16.40 -0.84 -11.88
C LYS A 23 -16.48 -2.23 -11.26
N THR A 24 -17.21 -2.36 -10.17
CA THR A 24 -17.56 -3.66 -9.61
C THR A 24 -18.93 -3.60 -8.96
N GLU A 25 -19.59 -4.76 -8.88
CA GLU A 25 -20.75 -4.90 -7.99
C GLU A 25 -20.31 -4.77 -6.52
N GLU A 26 -21.22 -4.31 -5.66
CA GLU A 26 -20.96 -4.16 -4.22
C GLU A 26 -20.64 -5.49 -3.51
N SER A 27 -21.08 -6.60 -4.11
CA SER A 27 -20.97 -7.97 -3.63
C SER A 27 -19.55 -8.56 -3.72
N VAL A 28 -18.61 -7.88 -4.41
CA VAL A 28 -17.26 -8.40 -4.54
C VAL A 28 -16.53 -8.39 -3.19
N ASN A 29 -16.07 -9.57 -2.80
CA ASN A 29 -15.43 -9.82 -1.53
C ASN A 29 -13.92 -10.05 -1.71
N PHE A 30 -13.11 -9.33 -0.94
CA PHE A 30 -11.67 -9.51 -0.83
C PHE A 30 -11.23 -9.07 0.57
N LYS A 31 -10.09 -9.58 1.03
CA LYS A 31 -9.49 -9.16 2.30
C LYS A 31 -8.57 -7.97 2.05
N PRO A 32 -8.52 -6.98 2.96
CA PRO A 32 -7.60 -5.86 2.80
C PRO A 32 -6.15 -6.37 2.75
N GLY A 33 -5.34 -5.75 1.89
CA GLY A 33 -3.95 -6.15 1.64
C GLY A 33 -3.75 -7.22 0.56
N GLN A 34 -4.82 -7.86 0.07
CA GLN A 34 -4.73 -8.76 -1.08
C GLN A 34 -4.33 -8.04 -2.38
N PHE A 35 -4.08 -8.81 -3.43
CA PHE A 35 -3.82 -8.32 -4.79
C PHE A 35 -4.73 -8.98 -5.82
N PHE A 36 -4.72 -8.44 -7.03
CA PHE A 36 -5.44 -8.97 -8.18
C PHE A 36 -4.63 -8.80 -9.46
N PHE A 37 -4.94 -9.60 -10.48
CA PHE A 37 -4.46 -9.34 -11.83
C PHE A 37 -5.45 -8.45 -12.58
N VAL A 38 -4.91 -7.48 -13.30
CA VAL A 38 -5.65 -6.59 -14.20
C VAL A 38 -5.07 -6.70 -15.60
N THR A 39 -5.95 -7.05 -16.53
CA THR A 39 -5.68 -7.08 -17.96
C THR A 39 -6.35 -5.89 -18.61
N ILE A 40 -5.58 -5.12 -19.39
CA ILE A 40 -6.07 -3.99 -20.19
C ILE A 40 -5.71 -4.22 -21.66
N LYS A 41 -6.49 -3.61 -22.58
CA LYS A 41 -6.24 -3.68 -24.03
C LYS A 41 -5.61 -2.40 -24.54
N ILE A 42 -4.47 -2.50 -25.23
CA ILE A 42 -3.84 -1.37 -25.93
C ILE A 42 -3.45 -1.83 -27.32
N ASP A 43 -3.87 -1.05 -28.33
CA ASP A 43 -3.56 -1.31 -29.74
C ASP A 43 -3.97 -2.74 -30.20
N GLY A 44 -5.01 -3.29 -29.57
CA GLY A 44 -5.51 -4.65 -29.83
C GLY A 44 -4.87 -5.76 -28.98
N GLU A 45 -3.81 -5.48 -28.23
CA GLU A 45 -3.11 -6.46 -27.39
C GLU A 45 -3.54 -6.40 -25.93
N GLU A 46 -3.75 -7.57 -25.31
CA GLU A 46 -3.97 -7.69 -23.87
C GLU A 46 -2.65 -7.68 -23.10
N LYS A 47 -2.52 -6.77 -22.13
CA LYS A 47 -1.39 -6.71 -21.21
C LYS A 47 -1.88 -6.92 -19.79
N THR A 48 -1.23 -7.84 -19.07
CA THR A 48 -1.65 -8.25 -17.71
C THR A 48 -0.55 -7.96 -16.70
N LYS A 49 -0.92 -7.35 -15.58
CA LYS A 49 -0.07 -7.19 -14.39
C LYS A 49 -0.88 -7.47 -13.13
N HIS A 50 -0.20 -7.62 -12.01
CA HIS A 50 -0.83 -7.73 -10.70
C HIS A 50 -0.51 -6.52 -9.85
N PHE A 51 -1.48 -6.09 -9.04
CA PHE A 51 -1.34 -5.00 -8.08
C PHE A 51 -2.16 -5.29 -6.83
N SER A 52 -1.71 -4.81 -5.67
CA SER A 52 -2.52 -4.79 -4.46
C SER A 52 -3.78 -3.97 -4.66
N PHE A 53 -4.83 -4.34 -3.93
CA PHE A 53 -5.96 -3.44 -3.70
C PHE A 53 -5.44 -2.21 -2.93
N SER A 54 -5.58 -1.02 -3.51
CA SER A 54 -5.40 0.23 -2.75
C SER A 54 -6.68 0.63 -2.03
N ASN A 55 -7.85 0.21 -2.53
CA ASN A 55 -9.12 0.38 -1.83
C ASN A 55 -9.32 -0.67 -0.74
N SER A 56 -10.05 -0.30 0.30
CA SER A 56 -10.55 -1.19 1.33
C SER A 56 -11.79 -1.94 0.84
N PRO A 57 -12.07 -3.17 1.30
CA PRO A 57 -13.36 -3.82 1.01
C PRO A 57 -14.57 -3.10 1.61
N THR A 58 -14.38 -2.08 2.45
CA THR A 58 -15.44 -1.16 2.91
C THR A 58 -15.76 -0.05 1.89
N GLU A 59 -14.89 0.19 0.91
CA GLU A 59 -15.13 1.11 -0.20
C GLU A 59 -15.75 0.34 -1.37
N LYS A 60 -17.03 0.59 -1.63
CA LYS A 60 -17.86 -0.18 -2.56
C LYS A 60 -17.98 0.47 -3.94
N GLY A 61 -18.41 -0.32 -4.92
CA GLY A 61 -18.69 0.11 -6.29
C GLY A 61 -17.47 0.17 -7.21
N TYR A 62 -16.24 0.07 -6.67
CA TYR A 62 -15.02 -0.01 -7.46
C TYR A 62 -13.95 -0.92 -6.85
N ILE A 63 -13.06 -1.42 -7.72
CA ILE A 63 -11.76 -1.96 -7.36
C ILE A 63 -10.70 -0.95 -7.80
N GLU A 64 -9.74 -0.65 -6.92
CA GLU A 64 -8.67 0.31 -7.17
C GLU A 64 -7.31 -0.37 -7.04
N PHE A 65 -6.42 -0.09 -7.99
CA PHE A 65 -4.99 -0.20 -7.74
C PHE A 65 -4.33 1.16 -7.95
N THR A 66 -3.18 1.35 -7.31
CA THR A 66 -2.36 2.55 -7.45
C THR A 66 -0.94 2.15 -7.76
N LYS A 67 -0.30 2.87 -8.69
CA LYS A 67 1.10 2.61 -9.03
C LYS A 67 1.85 3.86 -9.45
N ARG A 68 3.17 3.78 -9.35
CA ARG A 68 4.08 4.71 -10.02
C ARG A 68 3.97 4.52 -11.55
N ILE A 69 4.01 5.61 -12.31
CA ILE A 69 4.04 5.63 -13.76
C ILE A 69 5.50 5.69 -14.19
N THR A 70 5.95 4.67 -14.92
CA THR A 70 7.32 4.51 -15.40
C THR A 70 7.35 4.43 -16.93
N ASP A 71 8.52 4.19 -17.53
CA ASP A 71 8.64 3.99 -18.98
C ASP A 71 8.34 2.55 -19.45
N SER A 72 7.89 1.69 -18.53
CA SER A 72 7.48 0.33 -18.84
C SER A 72 6.29 0.32 -19.81
N ASP A 73 6.21 -0.71 -20.65
CA ASP A 73 5.13 -0.87 -21.63
C ASP A 73 3.75 -0.83 -20.97
N TYR A 74 3.61 -1.41 -19.78
CA TYR A 74 2.36 -1.38 -19.02
C TYR A 74 2.01 0.04 -18.55
N SER A 75 2.99 0.85 -18.14
CA SER A 75 2.76 2.24 -17.74
C SER A 75 2.38 3.14 -18.92
N LYS A 76 3.05 2.95 -20.06
CA LYS A 76 2.69 3.62 -21.32
C LYS A 76 1.27 3.26 -21.73
N ALA A 77 0.91 1.99 -21.56
CA ALA A 77 -0.43 1.48 -21.78
C ALA A 77 -1.47 2.16 -20.88
N LEU A 78 -1.21 2.25 -19.57
CA LEU A 78 -2.07 2.99 -18.64
C LEU A 78 -2.18 4.49 -18.95
N GLY A 79 -1.13 5.09 -19.52
CA GLY A 79 -1.15 6.47 -19.98
C GLY A 79 -2.13 6.73 -21.13
N LYS A 80 -2.50 5.70 -21.89
CA LYS A 80 -3.49 5.77 -22.98
C LYS A 80 -4.91 5.46 -22.53
N LEU A 81 -5.07 4.87 -21.34
CA LEU A 81 -6.34 4.38 -20.82
C LEU A 81 -7.29 5.55 -20.49
N LYS A 82 -8.57 5.38 -20.81
CA LYS A 82 -9.63 6.36 -20.59
C LYS A 82 -10.78 5.75 -19.79
N ILE A 83 -11.60 6.60 -19.18
CA ILE A 83 -12.86 6.18 -18.57
C ILE A 83 -13.74 5.51 -19.64
N GLY A 84 -14.34 4.38 -19.30
CA GLY A 84 -15.11 3.51 -20.20
C GLY A 84 -14.28 2.43 -20.91
N ASP A 85 -12.94 2.48 -20.85
CA ASP A 85 -12.11 1.45 -21.47
C ASP A 85 -12.25 0.11 -20.75
N TRP A 86 -12.23 -0.97 -21.54
CA TRP A 86 -12.36 -2.35 -21.05
C TRP A 86 -11.15 -2.79 -20.22
N ALA A 87 -11.43 -3.59 -19.19
CA ALA A 87 -10.46 -4.35 -18.44
C ALA A 87 -11.03 -5.71 -18.02
N LYS A 88 -10.13 -6.62 -17.63
CA LYS A 88 -10.49 -7.91 -17.05
C LYS A 88 -9.72 -8.11 -15.75
N LEU A 89 -10.45 -8.45 -14.68
CA LEU A 89 -9.87 -8.66 -13.36
C LEU A 89 -9.89 -10.14 -13.00
N LYS A 90 -8.80 -10.64 -12.41
CA LYS A 90 -8.72 -11.97 -11.78
C LYS A 90 -8.33 -11.79 -10.32
N MET A 91 -9.28 -12.09 -9.42
CA MET A 91 -9.20 -11.72 -8.01
C MET A 91 -10.05 -12.60 -7.07
N PRO A 92 -9.89 -12.46 -5.74
CA PRO A 92 -8.70 -11.93 -5.07
C PRO A 92 -7.59 -12.99 -4.95
N LEU A 93 -6.34 -12.56 -4.74
CA LEU A 93 -5.19 -13.41 -4.44
C LEU A 93 -4.32 -12.78 -3.33
N GLY A 94 -3.38 -13.54 -2.79
CA GLY A 94 -2.41 -13.06 -1.79
C GLY A 94 -2.82 -13.35 -0.35
N GLN A 95 -1.80 -13.35 0.52
CA GLN A 95 -1.89 -13.69 1.94
C GLN A 95 -1.43 -12.55 2.86
N PHE A 96 -0.92 -11.45 2.31
CA PHE A 96 -0.57 -10.25 3.06
C PHE A 96 -1.84 -9.52 3.51
N THR A 97 -2.48 -10.04 4.54
CA THR A 97 -3.82 -9.62 4.97
C THR A 97 -3.85 -9.34 6.46
N PHE A 98 -4.77 -8.47 6.86
CA PHE A 98 -5.05 -8.16 8.25
C PHE A 98 -6.50 -7.72 8.40
N GLU A 99 -7.27 -8.47 9.19
CA GLU A 99 -8.68 -8.21 9.48
C GLU A 99 -8.94 -7.98 10.98
N GLY A 100 -7.88 -7.75 11.77
CA GLY A 100 -7.98 -7.51 13.21
C GLY A 100 -7.50 -8.67 14.09
N GLU A 101 -6.71 -9.60 13.54
CA GLU A 101 -6.26 -10.81 14.25
C GLU A 101 -5.20 -10.52 15.33
N TYR A 102 -4.61 -9.31 15.34
CA TYR A 102 -3.60 -8.89 16.31
C TYR A 102 -3.97 -7.55 16.96
N PRO A 103 -3.71 -7.38 18.26
CA PRO A 103 -4.00 -6.14 18.97
C PRO A 103 -2.99 -5.02 18.65
N LYS A 104 -1.76 -5.38 18.23
CA LYS A 104 -0.70 -4.43 17.89
C LYS A 104 0.03 -4.84 16.63
N ILE A 105 0.13 -3.93 15.66
CA ILE A 105 0.88 -4.14 14.42
C ILE A 105 1.76 -2.93 14.11
N ALA A 106 2.83 -3.19 13.35
CA ALA A 106 3.72 -2.18 12.81
C ALA A 106 3.82 -2.36 11.29
N PHE A 107 3.48 -1.32 10.54
CA PHE A 107 3.74 -1.25 9.11
C PHE A 107 5.06 -0.54 8.85
N VAL A 108 5.85 -1.10 7.93
CA VAL A 108 7.05 -0.45 7.42
C VAL A 108 6.99 -0.43 5.90
N SER A 109 6.89 0.77 5.33
CA SER A 109 6.56 0.94 3.92
C SER A 109 7.45 1.97 3.23
N GLY A 110 7.74 1.72 1.96
CA GLY A 110 8.48 2.64 1.10
C GLY A 110 7.74 2.94 -0.19
N GLY A 111 7.56 4.23 -0.51
CA GLY A 111 6.94 4.69 -1.74
C GLY A 111 5.57 4.04 -1.99
N ILE A 112 5.46 3.27 -3.07
CA ILE A 112 4.18 2.70 -3.52
C ILE A 112 3.80 1.38 -2.81
N GLY A 113 4.70 0.82 -1.99
CA GLY A 113 4.38 -0.29 -1.08
C GLY A 113 3.31 0.07 -0.03
N ILE A 114 2.90 1.35 0.02
CA ILE A 114 1.79 1.83 0.85
C ILE A 114 0.44 1.24 0.43
N THR A 115 0.30 0.76 -0.81
CA THR A 115 -1.00 0.38 -1.39
C THR A 115 -1.78 -0.68 -0.59
N PRO A 116 -1.23 -1.88 -0.29
CA PRO A 116 -1.94 -2.86 0.54
C PRO A 116 -2.16 -2.34 1.96
N ILE A 117 -1.24 -1.53 2.48
CA ILE A 117 -1.30 -0.99 3.83
C ILE A 117 -2.41 0.04 3.96
N ARG A 118 -2.60 0.92 2.97
CA ARG A 118 -3.70 1.89 2.92
C ARG A 118 -5.05 1.17 2.92
N SER A 119 -5.18 0.06 2.18
CA SER A 119 -6.36 -0.80 2.21
C SER A 119 -6.63 -1.35 3.62
N ILE A 120 -5.60 -1.85 4.31
CA ILE A 120 -5.71 -2.35 5.69
C ILE A 120 -6.06 -1.23 6.68
N CYS A 121 -5.34 -0.10 6.68
CA CYS A 121 -5.61 1.02 7.58
C CYS A 121 -7.05 1.53 7.42
N LYS A 122 -7.54 1.63 6.18
CA LYS A 122 -8.91 2.06 5.89
C LYS A 122 -9.93 1.05 6.40
N PHE A 123 -9.67 -0.25 6.22
CA PHE A 123 -10.53 -1.31 6.76
C PHE A 123 -10.63 -1.25 8.28
N VAL A 124 -9.49 -1.19 8.99
CA VAL A 124 -9.43 -1.12 10.46
C VAL A 124 -10.16 0.12 10.97
N THR A 125 -9.93 1.27 10.33
CA THR A 125 -10.56 2.54 10.69
C THR A 125 -12.08 2.48 10.50
N ASP A 126 -12.56 2.06 9.33
CA ASP A 126 -14.00 2.00 9.03
C ASP A 126 -14.75 0.99 9.91
N LYS A 127 -14.10 -0.13 10.23
CA LYS A 127 -14.66 -1.18 11.10
C LYS A 127 -14.46 -0.90 12.58
N LYS A 128 -13.74 0.17 12.95
CA LYS A 128 -13.40 0.53 14.33
C LYS A 128 -12.76 -0.65 15.08
N ILE A 129 -11.89 -1.39 14.40
CA ILE A 129 -11.18 -2.53 15.00
C ILE A 129 -10.16 -1.96 15.99
N PRO A 130 -10.12 -2.45 17.26
CA PRO A 130 -9.28 -1.90 18.32
C PRO A 130 -7.83 -2.42 18.20
N THR A 131 -7.20 -2.17 17.06
CA THR A 131 -5.80 -2.50 16.81
C THR A 131 -4.97 -1.22 16.89
N ASP A 132 -3.91 -1.27 17.69
CA ASP A 132 -2.84 -0.27 17.72
C ASP A 132 -1.94 -0.45 16.49
N ILE A 133 -1.92 0.55 15.62
CA ILE A 133 -1.19 0.58 14.35
C ILE A 133 -0.16 1.71 14.38
N ILE A 134 1.11 1.34 14.20
CA ILE A 134 2.16 2.30 13.84
C ILE A 134 2.60 2.06 12.40
N LEU A 135 2.60 3.10 11.57
CA LEU A 135 3.10 3.07 10.20
C LEU A 135 4.35 3.95 10.07
N LEU A 136 5.50 3.33 9.82
CA LEU A 136 6.71 4.02 9.36
C LEU A 136 6.69 4.07 7.82
N TYR A 137 6.55 5.26 7.25
CA TYR A 137 6.39 5.47 5.81
C TYR A 137 7.52 6.31 5.22
N GLY A 138 8.43 5.65 4.50
CA GLY A 138 9.58 6.25 3.84
C GLY A 138 9.27 6.72 2.42
N ASN A 139 9.63 7.97 2.12
CA ASN A 139 9.54 8.56 0.77
C ASN A 139 10.78 9.40 0.47
N ARG A 140 10.92 9.87 -0.77
CA ARG A 140 12.08 10.70 -1.16
C ARG A 140 11.87 12.15 -0.76
N THR A 141 10.74 12.75 -1.15
CA THR A 141 10.36 14.12 -0.80
C THR A 141 8.92 14.18 -0.30
N GLU A 142 8.47 15.33 0.18
CA GLU A 142 7.08 15.58 0.57
C GLU A 142 6.08 15.30 -0.57
N GLU A 143 6.48 15.61 -1.81
CA GLU A 143 5.66 15.44 -3.01
C GLU A 143 5.55 13.98 -3.47
N ASP A 144 6.40 13.09 -2.93
CA ASP A 144 6.39 11.66 -3.21
C ASP A 144 5.42 10.89 -2.29
N ILE A 145 4.85 11.54 -1.26
CA ILE A 145 3.97 10.88 -0.27
C ILE A 145 2.58 10.60 -0.89
N ALA A 146 2.39 9.40 -1.42
CA ALA A 146 1.09 8.95 -1.89
C ALA A 146 0.12 8.77 -0.70
N PHE A 147 -1.17 9.07 -0.94
CA PHE A 147 -2.25 8.94 0.07
C PHE A 147 -2.05 9.76 1.35
N ARG A 148 -1.31 10.87 1.29
CA ARG A 148 -1.07 11.71 2.47
C ARG A 148 -2.37 12.17 3.14
N ASP A 149 -3.32 12.64 2.34
CA ASP A 149 -4.60 13.15 2.84
C ASP A 149 -5.50 12.03 3.38
N ASP A 150 -5.59 10.88 2.67
CA ASP A 150 -6.29 9.69 3.15
C ASP A 150 -5.74 9.23 4.52
N LEU A 151 -4.41 9.19 4.69
CA LEU A 151 -3.75 8.81 5.95
C LEU A 151 -4.01 9.83 7.06
N ALA A 152 -3.99 11.12 6.73
CA ALA A 152 -4.30 12.18 7.69
C ALA A 152 -5.76 12.13 8.15
N GLU A 153 -6.70 11.82 7.25
CA GLU A 153 -8.12 11.63 7.60
C GLU A 153 -8.30 10.40 8.49
N MET A 154 -7.69 9.26 8.15
CA MET A 154 -7.78 8.06 8.97
C MET A 154 -7.24 8.27 10.38
N GLN A 155 -6.13 9.01 10.55
CA GLN A 155 -5.60 9.34 11.89
C GLN A 155 -6.57 10.21 12.71
N LYS A 156 -7.38 11.08 12.08
CA LYS A 156 -8.41 11.85 12.79
C LYS A 156 -9.57 10.99 13.27
N LEU A 157 -9.88 9.91 12.53
CA LEU A 157 -11.01 9.02 12.79
C LEU A 157 -10.63 7.82 13.67
N ASN A 158 -9.36 7.46 13.71
CA ASN A 158 -8.83 6.32 14.45
C ASN A 158 -7.62 6.74 15.28
N GLU A 159 -7.85 6.96 16.58
CA GLU A 159 -6.81 7.33 17.55
C GLU A 159 -5.72 6.26 17.72
N ASN A 160 -5.99 5.01 17.33
CA ASN A 160 -5.04 3.91 17.38
C ASN A 160 -4.14 3.84 16.13
N LEU A 161 -4.31 4.73 15.15
CA LEU A 161 -3.42 4.83 13.99
C LEU A 161 -2.44 5.98 14.17
N ARG A 162 -1.14 5.67 14.18
CA ARG A 162 -0.04 6.63 14.17
C ARG A 162 0.79 6.48 12.91
N VAL A 163 0.89 7.53 12.09
CA VAL A 163 1.67 7.55 10.86
C VAL A 163 2.89 8.44 11.04
N ILE A 164 4.05 7.88 10.74
CA ILE A 164 5.36 8.49 10.93
C ILE A 164 6.04 8.50 9.58
N TYR A 165 6.23 9.71 9.05
CA TYR A 165 6.85 9.89 7.75
C TYR A 165 8.35 10.08 7.91
N THR A 166 9.12 9.44 7.04
CA THR A 166 10.56 9.71 6.89
C THR A 166 10.89 10.06 5.45
N LEU A 167 11.72 11.09 5.26
CA LEU A 167 12.11 11.59 3.94
C LEU A 167 13.63 11.55 3.76
N ASP A 168 14.06 11.07 2.59
CA ASP A 168 15.48 11.03 2.22
C ASP A 168 16.02 12.42 1.85
N ASN A 169 15.23 13.20 1.09
CA ASN A 169 15.59 14.54 0.64
C ASN A 169 14.46 15.56 0.94
N PRO A 170 14.20 15.85 2.23
CA PRO A 170 13.14 16.77 2.62
C PRO A 170 13.45 18.23 2.30
N SER A 171 12.41 19.06 2.26
CA SER A 171 12.59 20.51 2.32
C SER A 171 13.05 20.96 3.72
N LYS A 172 13.56 22.20 3.82
CA LYS A 172 13.93 22.81 5.12
C LYS A 172 12.76 22.98 6.10
N LYS A 173 11.51 22.84 5.62
CA LYS A 173 10.30 22.96 6.45
C LYS A 173 9.83 21.62 7.00
N TRP A 174 10.52 20.53 6.68
CA TRP A 174 10.14 19.21 7.14
C TRP A 174 10.42 19.04 8.63
N GLU A 175 9.40 18.63 9.36
CA GLU A 175 9.46 18.41 10.81
C GLU A 175 9.45 16.91 11.16
N GLY A 176 9.29 16.03 10.17
CA GLY A 176 9.29 14.59 10.37
C GLY A 176 10.69 13.97 10.40
N ARG A 177 10.74 12.64 10.34
CA ARG A 177 12.02 11.90 10.32
C ARG A 177 12.76 12.14 9.01
N ILE A 178 14.09 12.07 9.06
CA ILE A 178 14.97 12.27 7.91
C ILE A 178 15.81 11.02 7.71
N GLY A 179 15.98 10.61 6.45
CA GLY A 179 16.77 9.46 6.03
C GLY A 179 15.95 8.18 5.83
N HIS A 180 16.66 7.10 5.52
CA HIS A 180 16.07 5.78 5.36
C HIS A 180 15.70 5.15 6.72
N ILE A 181 14.67 4.32 6.72
CA ILE A 181 14.24 3.57 7.91
C ILE A 181 15.37 2.62 8.32
N ASN A 182 15.79 2.71 9.57
CA ASN A 182 16.89 1.93 10.15
C ASN A 182 16.50 1.40 11.54
N ASP A 183 17.40 0.67 12.20
CA ASP A 183 17.14 0.06 13.50
C ASP A 183 16.93 1.08 14.63
N GLU A 184 17.65 2.20 14.60
CA GLU A 184 17.50 3.29 15.57
C GLU A 184 16.10 3.91 15.48
N MET A 185 15.66 4.26 14.27
CA MET A 185 14.33 4.81 14.03
C MET A 185 13.21 3.86 14.48
N ILE A 186 13.36 2.55 14.24
CA ILE A 186 12.38 1.56 14.72
C ILE A 186 12.34 1.54 16.25
N ARG A 187 13.50 1.59 16.93
CA ARG A 187 13.55 1.59 18.41
C ARG A 187 12.93 2.83 19.03
N GLU A 188 13.17 4.00 18.43
CA GLU A 188 12.66 5.28 18.94
C GLU A 188 11.17 5.46 18.67
N GLU A 189 10.69 5.05 17.50
CA GLU A 189 9.30 5.27 17.09
C GLU A 189 8.38 4.12 17.45
N ILE A 190 8.92 2.95 17.76
CA ILE A 190 8.15 1.75 18.08
C ILE A 190 8.76 1.13 19.33
N GLU A 191 8.62 1.80 20.48
CA GLU A 191 9.23 1.36 21.74
C GLU A 191 8.89 -0.10 22.09
N ASP A 192 7.66 -0.53 21.79
CA ASP A 192 7.15 -1.88 21.98
C ASP A 192 7.29 -2.76 20.73
N PHE A 193 8.28 -2.52 19.86
CA PHE A 193 8.45 -3.25 18.60
C PHE A 193 8.44 -4.78 18.78
N LYS A 194 8.98 -5.30 19.89
CA LYS A 194 8.97 -6.74 20.19
C LYS A 194 7.59 -7.31 20.45
N GLU A 195 6.58 -6.49 20.70
CA GLU A 195 5.18 -6.88 20.92
C GLU A 195 4.30 -6.73 19.69
N ARG A 196 4.84 -6.24 18.57
CA ARG A 196 4.07 -6.02 17.34
C ARG A 196 4.28 -7.13 16.30
N ILE A 197 3.32 -7.27 15.41
CA ILE A 197 3.51 -8.00 14.15
C ILE A 197 3.89 -6.99 13.08
N PHE A 198 5.04 -7.20 12.45
CA PHE A 198 5.56 -6.37 11.37
C PHE A 198 4.97 -6.78 10.04
N TYR A 199 4.49 -5.79 9.29
CA TYR A 199 4.04 -5.91 7.91
C TYR A 199 4.91 -5.00 7.05
N ILE A 200 5.71 -5.58 6.16
CA ILE A 200 6.70 -4.86 5.35
C ILE A 200 6.32 -4.95 3.88
N CYS A 201 6.25 -3.80 3.21
CA CYS A 201 5.96 -3.71 1.77
C CYS A 201 6.66 -2.50 1.14
N GLY A 202 7.37 -2.70 0.03
CA GLY A 202 8.11 -1.63 -0.61
C GLY A 202 9.08 -2.12 -1.68
N PRO A 203 10.05 -1.29 -2.10
CA PRO A 203 11.10 -1.71 -3.03
C PRO A 203 11.85 -2.95 -2.51
N PRO A 204 12.20 -3.92 -3.37
CA PRO A 204 12.80 -5.19 -2.91
C PRO A 204 14.03 -5.03 -2.01
N LYS A 205 14.94 -4.11 -2.36
CA LYS A 205 16.14 -3.81 -1.55
C LYS A 205 15.79 -3.29 -0.15
N MET A 206 14.73 -2.48 -0.04
CA MET A 206 14.27 -1.98 1.25
C MET A 206 13.68 -3.11 2.09
N VAL A 207 12.85 -3.97 1.49
CA VAL A 207 12.23 -5.10 2.17
C VAL A 207 13.31 -6.05 2.71
N GLU A 208 14.27 -6.44 1.88
CA GLU A 208 15.40 -7.29 2.27
C GLU A 208 16.23 -6.68 3.41
N MET A 209 16.58 -5.39 3.29
CA MET A 209 17.32 -4.67 4.33
C MET A 209 16.56 -4.62 5.65
N LEU A 210 15.26 -4.30 5.62
CA LEU A 210 14.43 -4.19 6.83
C LEU A 210 14.18 -5.54 7.49
N GLU A 211 13.99 -6.59 6.69
CA GLU A 211 13.90 -7.95 7.20
C GLU A 211 15.18 -8.34 7.96
N GLY A 212 16.35 -8.06 7.38
CA GLY A 212 17.65 -8.26 8.05
C GLY A 212 17.79 -7.43 9.32
N ILE A 213 17.41 -6.14 9.29
CA ILE A 213 17.41 -5.29 10.49
C ILE A 213 16.55 -5.89 11.60
N LEU A 214 15.31 -6.29 11.28
CA LEU A 214 14.37 -6.82 12.27
C LEU A 214 14.88 -8.13 12.88
N LYS A 215 15.42 -9.03 12.07
CA LYS A 215 15.92 -10.33 12.53
C LYS A 215 17.26 -10.18 13.27
N ASP A 216 18.26 -9.58 12.64
CA ASP A 216 19.64 -9.67 13.08
C ASP A 216 19.99 -8.62 14.14
N LYS A 217 19.43 -7.42 14.02
CA LYS A 217 19.72 -6.30 14.96
C LYS A 217 18.67 -6.14 16.06
N LEU A 218 17.40 -6.42 15.75
CA LEU A 218 16.28 -6.23 16.66
C LEU A 218 15.78 -7.54 17.29
N SER A 219 16.24 -8.69 16.80
CA SER A 219 15.85 -10.03 17.28
C SER A 219 14.34 -10.27 17.25
N VAL A 220 13.65 -9.72 16.24
CA VAL A 220 12.25 -10.02 15.95
C VAL A 220 12.18 -11.38 15.26
N THR A 221 11.35 -12.27 15.78
CA THR A 221 11.20 -13.63 15.24
C THR A 221 10.42 -13.63 13.93
N SER A 222 10.73 -14.58 13.04
CA SER A 222 10.15 -14.63 11.69
C SER A 222 8.62 -14.77 11.67
N ASP A 223 8.02 -15.41 12.67
CA ASP A 223 6.55 -15.53 12.81
C ASP A 223 5.86 -14.18 13.05
N ARG A 224 6.62 -13.17 13.48
CA ARG A 224 6.16 -11.79 13.68
C ARG A 224 6.46 -10.89 12.49
N ILE A 225 7.00 -11.41 11.40
CA ILE A 225 7.35 -10.65 10.21
C ILE A 225 6.55 -11.19 9.02
N LYS A 226 5.69 -10.33 8.45
CA LYS A 226 4.92 -10.57 7.25
C LYS A 226 5.45 -9.66 6.16
N ILE A 227 5.81 -10.25 5.04
CA ILE A 227 6.42 -9.53 3.91
C ILE A 227 5.59 -9.76 2.67
N GLU A 228 5.42 -8.69 1.89
CA GLU A 228 4.95 -8.79 0.52
C GLU A 228 6.06 -8.34 -0.44
N ASN A 229 6.52 -9.28 -1.28
CA ASN A 229 7.54 -9.03 -2.29
C ASN A 229 6.88 -8.73 -3.63
N PHE A 230 6.73 -7.46 -3.98
CA PHE A 230 6.22 -7.06 -5.28
C PHE A 230 7.32 -6.89 -6.33
N SER A 231 7.08 -7.49 -7.49
CA SER A 231 7.87 -7.35 -8.71
C SER A 231 7.01 -6.68 -9.79
N GLY A 232 6.63 -5.42 -9.60
CA GLY A 232 5.67 -4.77 -10.51
C GLY A 232 5.56 -3.24 -10.47
N TYR A 233 6.40 -2.56 -9.70
CA TYR A 233 6.37 -1.09 -9.56
C TYR A 233 7.23 -0.37 -10.60
#